data_AF-A0A376LF88-F1
#
_entry.id   AF-A0A376LF88-F1
#
_cell.length_a   1.000
_cell.length_b   1.000
_cell.length_c   1.000
_cell.angle_alpha   90.00
_cell.angle_beta   90.00
_cell.angle_gamma   90.00
#
_symmetry.space_group_name_H-M   'P 1'
#
loop_
_entity.id
_entity.type
_entity.pdbx_description
1 polymer ?
#
loop_
_entity_poly.entity_id
_entity_poly.type
_entity_poly.pdbx_seq_one_letter_code
_entity_poly.pdbx_strand_id
1 'polypeptide(L)'
;MSDISEFSPGVDVVFLATAHEVSHDLAPQFLEAGCVVFDLSGAFRVNDAAFYEKYYGFTHQYPELLEQAAYGLAEWCGNKLKEANLIAVPGCYPTASTAGAETVD
;
A
#
# COMPACT_ATOMS: atom_id res chain seq x y z
N MET A 1 -1.06 -12.16 -15.74
CA MET A 1 -1.08 -10.81 -16.34
C MET A 1 0.26 -10.20 -15.96
N SER A 2 1.21 -10.15 -16.89
CA SER A 2 2.63 -9.96 -16.56
C SER A 2 3.25 -8.75 -17.22
N ASP A 3 2.46 -7.93 -17.90
CA ASP A 3 2.93 -6.73 -18.57
C ASP A 3 1.94 -5.60 -18.29
N ILE A 4 2.37 -4.64 -17.48
CA ILE A 4 1.57 -3.45 -17.16
C ILE A 4 1.70 -2.35 -18.23
N SER A 5 2.63 -2.49 -19.19
CA SER A 5 2.95 -1.45 -20.17
C SER A 5 1.82 -1.15 -21.15
N GLU A 6 0.89 -2.09 -21.31
CA GLU A 6 -0.36 -1.87 -22.06
C GLU A 6 -1.29 -0.87 -21.34
N PHE A 7 -1.20 -0.79 -20.01
CA PHE A 7 -2.15 -0.07 -19.17
C PHE A 7 -1.59 1.18 -18.50
N SER A 8 -0.27 1.28 -18.30
CA SER A 8 0.35 2.41 -17.60
C SER A 8 0.47 3.73 -18.38
N PRO A 9 0.56 3.77 -19.73
CA PRO A 9 0.73 5.04 -20.44
C PRO A 9 -0.43 6.01 -20.22
N GLY A 10 -0.11 7.21 -19.71
CA GLY A 10 -1.10 8.26 -19.45
C GLY A 10 -1.97 8.04 -18.22
N VAL A 11 -1.63 7.08 -17.36
CA VAL A 11 -2.33 6.85 -16.09
C VAL A 11 -1.67 7.62 -14.97
N ASP A 12 -2.41 8.55 -14.36
CA ASP A 12 -1.94 9.31 -13.21
C ASP A 12 -2.05 8.51 -11.90
N VAL A 13 -3.12 7.70 -11.76
CA VAL A 13 -3.47 7.01 -10.51
C VAL A 13 -3.93 5.58 -10.76
N VAL A 14 -3.45 4.65 -9.93
CA VAL A 14 -3.79 3.22 -9.95
C VAL A 14 -4.37 2.79 -8.61
N PHE A 15 -5.49 2.06 -8.65
CA PHE A 15 -6.06 1.38 -7.49
C PHE A 15 -5.85 -0.13 -7.60
N LEU A 16 -5.07 -0.70 -6.68
CA LEU A 16 -4.85 -2.15 -6.61
C LEU A 16 -5.85 -2.76 -5.63
N ALA A 17 -7.01 -3.16 -6.16
CA ALA A 17 -8.02 -3.94 -5.44
C ALA A 17 -7.75 -5.46 -5.52
N THR A 18 -6.48 -5.82 -5.35
CA THR A 18 -5.95 -7.17 -5.60
C THR A 18 -5.52 -7.87 -4.31
N ALA A 19 -5.23 -9.17 -4.39
CA ALA A 19 -4.59 -9.90 -3.30
C ALA A 19 -3.15 -9.41 -3.08
N HIS A 20 -2.59 -9.66 -1.89
CA HIS A 20 -1.29 -9.12 -1.48
C HIS A 20 -0.13 -9.57 -2.37
N GLU A 21 -0.11 -10.82 -2.85
CA GLU A 21 0.94 -11.30 -3.78
C GLU A 21 0.92 -10.51 -5.09
N VAL A 22 -0.28 -10.30 -5.64
CA VAL A 22 -0.47 -9.53 -6.88
C VAL A 22 -0.11 -8.06 -6.68
N SER A 23 -0.52 -7.45 -5.57
CA SER A 23 -0.17 -6.07 -5.26
C SER A 23 1.33 -5.89 -5.05
N HIS A 24 1.99 -6.84 -4.36
CA HIS A 24 3.43 -6.83 -4.16
C HIS A 24 4.20 -6.80 -5.49
N ASP A 25 3.73 -7.56 -6.49
CA ASP A 25 4.37 -7.61 -7.80
C ASP A 25 4.05 -6.39 -8.67
N LEU A 26 2.83 -5.86 -8.60
CA LEU A 26 2.35 -4.80 -9.50
C LEU A 26 2.68 -3.38 -9.03
N ALA A 27 2.61 -3.10 -7.72
CA ALA A 27 2.80 -1.74 -7.20
C ALA A 27 4.15 -1.13 -7.61
N PRO A 28 5.30 -1.83 -7.50
CA PRO A 28 6.59 -1.29 -7.92
C PRO A 28 6.62 -0.91 -9.40
N GLN A 29 6.02 -1.75 -10.26
CA GLN A 29 6.00 -1.51 -11.70
C GLN A 29 5.19 -0.25 -12.05
N PHE A 30 4.03 -0.05 -11.41
CA PHE A 30 3.23 1.17 -11.63
C PHE A 30 3.91 2.43 -11.07
N LEU A 31 4.63 2.32 -9.95
CA LEU A 31 5.45 3.41 -9.41
C LEU A 31 6.59 3.79 -10.37
N GLU A 32 7.29 2.79 -10.93
CA GLU A 32 8.34 3.01 -11.94
C GLU A 32 7.80 3.65 -13.22
N ALA A 33 6.54 3.37 -13.58
CA ALA A 33 5.85 4.01 -14.70
C ALA A 33 5.38 5.45 -14.40
N GLY A 34 5.58 5.94 -13.17
CA GLY A 34 5.23 7.30 -12.75
C GLY A 34 3.81 7.47 -12.21
N CYS A 35 3.09 6.38 -11.96
CA CYS A 35 1.73 6.42 -11.39
C CYS A 35 1.77 6.61 -9.86
N VAL A 36 0.75 7.26 -9.31
CA VAL A 36 0.43 7.19 -7.88
C VAL A 36 -0.39 5.92 -7.63
N VAL A 37 0.02 5.10 -6.65
CA VAL A 37 -0.58 3.80 -6.36
C VAL A 37 -1.31 3.82 -5.01
N PHE A 38 -2.58 3.48 -5.03
CA PHE A 38 -3.39 3.16 -3.86
C PHE A 38 -3.58 1.64 -3.77
N ASP A 39 -2.86 0.99 -2.86
CA ASP A 39 -2.96 -0.45 -2.64
C ASP A 39 -3.97 -0.77 -1.53
N LEU A 40 -5.03 -1.50 -1.86
CA LEU A 40 -6.05 -1.95 -0.90
C LEU A 40 -5.71 -3.29 -0.26
N SER A 41 -4.62 -3.92 -0.72
CA SER A 41 -4.12 -5.16 -0.15
C SER A 41 -3.36 -4.93 1.16
N GLY A 42 -2.80 -6.02 1.70
CA GLY A 42 -1.92 -5.97 2.87
C GLY A 42 -0.44 -5.73 2.56
N ALA A 43 -0.03 -5.71 1.30
CA ALA A 43 1.36 -5.89 0.87
C ALA A 43 2.34 -4.83 1.37
N PHE A 44 1.89 -3.58 1.57
CA PHE A 44 2.75 -2.46 1.97
C PHE A 44 2.30 -1.76 3.26
N ARG A 45 1.43 -2.40 4.07
CA ARG A 45 0.80 -1.75 5.25
C ARG A 45 1.76 -1.53 6.42
N VAL A 46 2.73 -2.41 6.59
CA VAL A 46 3.59 -2.46 7.78
C VAL A 46 5.05 -2.33 7.35
N ASN A 47 5.76 -1.36 7.92
CA ASN A 47 7.20 -1.19 7.71
C ASN A 47 8.01 -2.15 8.60
N ASP A 48 7.85 -3.45 8.35
CA ASP A 48 8.60 -4.53 8.98
C ASP A 48 8.58 -5.76 8.06
N ALA A 49 9.74 -6.16 7.54
CA ALA A 49 9.83 -7.34 6.66
C ALA A 49 9.41 -8.64 7.38
N ALA A 50 9.71 -8.77 8.69
CA ALA A 50 9.38 -9.96 9.46
C ALA A 50 7.86 -10.14 9.66
N PHE A 51 7.09 -9.06 9.56
CA PHE A 51 5.63 -9.10 9.60
C PHE A 51 5.06 -9.92 8.43
N TYR A 52 5.59 -9.76 7.22
CA TYR A 52 5.11 -10.45 6.02
C TYR A 52 5.43 -11.94 6.07
N GLU A 53 6.62 -12.32 6.53
CA GLU A 53 6.97 -13.73 6.69
C GLU A 53 6.03 -14.42 7.69
N LYS A 54 5.74 -13.75 8.80
CA LYS A 54 4.92 -14.31 9.88
C LYS A 54 3.43 -14.41 9.54
N TYR A 55 2.86 -13.38 8.91
CA TYR A 55 1.40 -13.25 8.75
C TYR A 55 0.91 -13.43 7.32
N TYR A 56 1.80 -13.30 6.33
CA TYR A 56 1.46 -13.44 4.90
C TYR A 56 2.20 -14.59 4.22
N GLY A 57 3.25 -15.15 4.84
CA GLY A 57 3.95 -16.34 4.34
C GLY A 57 4.88 -16.08 3.16
N PHE A 58 5.32 -14.82 2.96
CA PHE A 58 6.30 -14.46 1.92
C PHE A 58 7.36 -13.50 2.47
N THR A 59 8.56 -13.54 1.87
CA THR A 59 9.62 -12.57 2.14
C THR A 59 9.39 -11.33 1.26
N HIS A 60 9.23 -10.16 1.89
CA HIS A 60 9.00 -8.91 1.18
C HIS A 60 10.25 -8.46 0.40
N GLN A 61 10.12 -8.13 -0.88
CA GLN A 61 11.25 -7.82 -1.76
C GLN A 61 11.61 -6.34 -1.83
N TYR A 62 10.72 -5.45 -1.36
CA TYR A 62 10.85 -4.00 -1.52
C TYR A 62 10.88 -3.25 -0.17
N PRO A 63 11.94 -3.39 0.65
CA PRO A 63 12.03 -2.72 1.95
C PRO A 63 12.00 -1.19 1.85
N GLU A 64 12.55 -0.62 0.79
CA GLU A 64 12.49 0.83 0.51
C GLU A 64 11.06 1.31 0.27
N LEU A 65 10.23 0.49 -0.40
CA LEU A 65 8.82 0.82 -0.60
C LEU A 65 8.00 0.70 0.69
N LEU A 66 8.39 -0.19 1.61
CA LEU A 66 7.79 -0.25 2.95
C LEU A 66 8.04 1.03 3.76
N GLU A 67 9.21 1.64 3.62
CA GLU A 67 9.54 2.90 4.29
C GLU A 67 8.81 4.11 3.65
N GLN A 68 8.67 4.08 2.33
CA GLN A 68 8.01 5.14 1.55
C GLN A 68 6.48 5.09 1.64
N ALA A 69 5.89 3.91 1.82
CA ALA A 69 4.44 3.75 1.85
C ALA A 69 3.81 4.61 2.94
N ALA A 70 2.85 5.46 2.54
CA ALA A 70 1.97 6.12 3.48
C ALA A 70 0.84 5.16 3.86
N TYR A 71 0.70 4.83 5.14
CA TYR A 71 -0.48 4.11 5.61
C TYR A 71 -1.72 4.97 5.35
N GLY A 72 -2.77 4.47 4.72
CA GLY A 72 -3.89 5.29 4.25
C GLY A 72 -4.94 5.64 5.31
N LEU A 73 -4.56 5.85 6.57
CA LEU A 73 -5.48 6.27 7.63
C LEU A 73 -5.62 7.80 7.60
N ALA A 74 -6.65 8.29 6.91
CA ALA A 74 -6.78 9.70 6.53
C ALA A 74 -6.72 10.67 7.73
N GLU A 75 -7.22 10.25 8.89
CA GLU A 75 -7.26 11.02 10.13
C GLU A 75 -5.87 11.17 10.78
N TRP A 76 -4.92 10.29 10.47
CA TRP A 76 -3.60 10.20 11.15
C TRP A 76 -2.41 10.55 10.24
N CYS A 77 -2.60 10.60 8.92
CA CYS A 77 -1.48 10.60 7.99
C CYS A 77 -0.96 11.97 7.54
N GLY A 78 -1.54 13.05 8.07
CA GLY A 78 -0.97 14.40 8.03
C GLY A 78 -0.40 14.81 6.67
N ASN A 79 0.84 15.32 6.67
CA ASN A 79 1.51 15.75 5.44
C ASN A 79 2.14 14.60 4.65
N LYS A 80 2.38 13.42 5.25
CA LYS A 80 3.02 12.28 4.60
C LYS A 80 2.19 11.76 3.41
N LEU A 81 0.87 11.89 3.47
CA LEU A 81 -0.03 11.50 2.39
C LEU A 81 0.04 12.41 1.16
N LYS A 82 0.41 13.70 1.33
CA LYS A 82 0.41 14.69 0.24
C LYS A 82 1.55 14.49 -0.76
N GLU A 83 2.62 13.85 -0.32
CA GLU A 83 3.85 13.64 -1.10
C GLU A 83 4.06 12.15 -1.43
N ALA A 84 3.20 11.26 -0.93
CA ALA A 84 3.34 9.84 -1.13
C ALA A 84 2.81 9.42 -2.52
N ASN A 85 3.64 8.67 -3.24
CA ASN A 85 3.25 8.01 -4.48
C ASN A 85 2.74 6.58 -4.23
N LEU A 86 2.95 6.02 -3.02
CA LEU A 86 2.42 4.73 -2.60
C LEU A 86 1.60 4.89 -1.32
N ILE A 87 0.32 4.56 -1.39
CA ILE A 87 -0.63 4.63 -0.28
C ILE A 87 -1.14 3.22 0.02
N ALA A 88 -0.78 2.68 1.18
CA ALA A 88 -1.24 1.38 1.66
C ALA A 88 -2.55 1.54 2.46
N VAL A 89 -3.69 1.31 1.82
CA VAL A 89 -5.02 1.53 2.40
C VAL A 89 -5.26 0.52 3.53
N PRO A 90 -5.68 0.97 4.73
CA PRO A 90 -5.96 0.11 5.86
C PRO A 90 -7.03 -0.94 5.55
N GLY A 91 -6.94 -2.09 6.23
CA GLY A 91 -7.96 -3.13 6.13
C GLY A 91 -9.26 -2.71 6.83
N CYS A 92 -10.38 -3.33 6.45
CA CYS A 92 -11.70 -3.01 7.00
C CYS A 92 -11.78 -3.10 8.54
N TYR A 93 -11.20 -4.14 9.14
CA TYR A 93 -11.14 -4.28 10.60
C TYR A 93 -10.17 -3.30 11.26
N PRO A 94 -8.91 -3.14 10.78
CA PRO A 94 -8.01 -2.09 11.24
C PRO A 94 -8.65 -0.69 11.28
N THR A 95 -9.32 -0.28 10.20
CA THR A 95 -10.00 1.03 10.15
C THR A 95 -11.04 1.18 11.25
N ALA A 96 -11.90 0.18 11.44
CA ALA A 96 -12.93 0.21 12.48
C ALA A 96 -12.34 0.18 13.90
N SER A 97 -11.27 -0.61 14.13
CA SER A 97 -10.62 -0.69 15.43
C SER A 97 -9.85 0.59 15.80
N THR A 98 -9.21 1.24 14.82
CA THR A 98 -8.48 2.50 15.07
C THR A 98 -9.43 3.67 15.24
N ALA A 99 -10.46 3.80 14.40
CA ALA A 99 -11.49 4.83 14.56
C ALA A 99 -12.32 4.63 15.84
N GLY A 100 -12.57 3.39 16.26
CA GLY A 100 -13.27 3.09 17.51
C GLY A 100 -12.44 3.41 18.77
N ALA A 101 -11.11 3.31 18.69
CA ALA A 101 -10.21 3.66 19.78
C ALA A 101 -10.16 5.19 20.06
N GLU A 102 -10.62 6.03 19.13
CA GLU A 102 -10.68 7.49 19.30
C GLU A 102 -11.85 7.98 20.18
N THR A 103 -12.68 7.10 20.74
CA THR A 103 -13.77 7.53 21.65
C THR A 103 -13.38 7.59 23.13
N VAL A 104 -12.10 7.48 23.48
CA VAL A 104 -11.62 7.71 24.87
C VAL A 104 -10.25 8.41 24.88
N ASP A 105 -10.21 9.69 24.51
CA ASP A 105 -9.45 10.75 25.22
C ASP A 105 -9.89 12.15 24.77
#